data_AF-A0A2P4PWJ2-F1
#
_entry.id   AF-A0A2P4PWJ2-F1
#
_cell.length_a   1.000
_cell.length_b   1.000
_cell.length_c   1.000
_cell.angle_alpha   90.00
_cell.angle_beta   90.00
_cell.angle_gamma   90.00
#
_symmetry.space_group_name_H-M   'P 1'
#
loop_
_entity.id
_entity.type
_entity.pdbx_description
1 polymer ?
#
loop_
_entity_poly.entity_id
_entity_poly.type
_entity_poly.pdbx_seq_one_letter_code
_entity_poly.pdbx_strand_id
1 'polypeptide(L)'
;MSSATPVYNFIELGLEEYEENEMVLDVVHDLMTFFKDSTNCTCRNSSNKKDLRTCFEKVGFKRFFERHLELKALEKHEFELHIKSQLMVFEISNEKDEKNEKDKKSRHSYRYSFNISLPLCKPAYMKLCNLNDYKLLTLQTHLQENGLIERTHGNTGRVSRRNSKVFVDFNIKSSVKEYLVQYGTIYGLPSPMRHRNDSGNFIYLPTGENYTSIYKKYKEDFYLEHDESETIISYSTFRRLWHELIHNLKFQPSASDLCEKCVEFKAKMQAAKSDIDKYNIIKDKYEEHHKAADLERKHYNDNIEKSKQDLSIAHICYDWAQNVSIPYSPQQVGSIFFKTAYAIHLFGVCKTEGGENRQINFVITEDEFPKSVSKGANTTLNMVYQAIKTFDKDGKKDLHITCHTKFICDSFFGHIKKTYRNQKVNTVDDIEDIVNNSSKGNEGLSNLSEDLGKVYCSKNSGGVEICHKLLRDDNNFNINEKLDILDVMHISEERKKYLYQKIRQNIEDPYKDVYYL
;
A
#
# COMPACT_ATOMS: atom_id res chain seq x y z
N MET A 1 -11.39 5.41 13.57
CA MET A 1 -12.38 5.45 14.66
C MET A 1 -12.21 4.18 15.46
N SER A 2 -11.66 4.26 16.68
CA SER A 2 -11.50 3.11 17.57
C SER A 2 -12.87 2.81 18.17
N SER A 3 -13.48 1.68 17.83
CA SER A 3 -14.67 1.20 18.53
C SER A 3 -14.31 0.95 19.99
N ALA A 4 -15.00 1.61 20.91
CA ALA A 4 -14.84 1.36 22.35
C ALA A 4 -15.13 -0.12 22.64
N THR A 5 -14.19 -0.81 23.28
CA THR A 5 -14.38 -2.19 23.73
C THR A 5 -15.53 -2.22 24.74
N PRO A 6 -16.57 -3.02 24.52
CA PRO A 6 -17.70 -3.08 25.47
C PRO A 6 -17.23 -3.62 26.82
N VAL A 7 -17.62 -2.94 27.90
CA VAL A 7 -17.36 -3.37 29.28
C VAL A 7 -18.36 -4.47 29.65
N TYR A 8 -17.87 -5.61 30.12
CA TYR A 8 -18.69 -6.73 30.59
C TYR A 8 -18.65 -6.81 32.12
N ASN A 9 -19.80 -7.01 32.76
CA ASN A 9 -19.88 -7.21 34.21
C ASN A 9 -19.60 -8.69 34.54
N PHE A 10 -18.39 -9.00 35.06
CA PHE A 10 -17.98 -10.37 35.34
C PHE A 10 -18.78 -11.01 36.47
N ILE A 11 -19.30 -10.21 37.41
CA ILE A 11 -20.18 -10.68 38.49
C ILE A 11 -21.50 -11.20 37.91
N GLU A 12 -22.12 -10.45 36.98
CA GLU A 12 -23.35 -10.90 36.30
C GLU A 12 -23.14 -12.17 35.46
N LEU A 13 -21.91 -12.37 34.98
CA LEU A 13 -21.53 -13.53 34.19
C LEU A 13 -21.04 -14.72 35.04
N GLY A 14 -20.93 -14.55 36.37
CA GLY A 14 -20.41 -15.54 37.32
C GLY A 14 -18.91 -15.83 37.16
N LEU A 15 -18.15 -14.89 36.61
CA LEU A 15 -16.73 -14.99 36.30
C LEU A 15 -15.85 -14.27 37.33
N GLU A 16 -16.28 -14.14 38.60
CA GLU A 16 -15.52 -13.39 39.62
C GLU A 16 -14.12 -13.97 39.90
N GLU A 17 -13.92 -15.24 39.56
CA GLU A 17 -12.67 -15.97 39.74
C GLU A 17 -11.68 -15.77 38.57
N TYR A 18 -12.10 -15.11 37.48
CA TYR A 18 -11.26 -14.87 36.31
C TYR A 18 -10.73 -13.44 36.28
N GLU A 19 -9.45 -13.30 35.96
CA GLU A 19 -8.82 -11.99 35.79
C GLU A 19 -9.36 -11.27 34.55
N GLU A 20 -9.71 -10.00 34.67
CA GLU A 20 -10.16 -9.12 33.58
C GLU A 20 -8.99 -8.72 32.65
N ASN A 21 -8.31 -9.70 32.07
CA ASN A 21 -7.26 -9.48 31.08
C ASN A 21 -7.81 -9.55 29.64
N GLU A 22 -7.02 -9.04 28.68
CA GLU A 22 -7.41 -8.95 27.27
C GLU A 22 -7.87 -10.30 26.68
N MET A 23 -7.20 -11.39 27.05
CA MET A 23 -7.56 -12.74 26.57
C MET A 23 -8.94 -13.18 27.06
N VAL A 24 -9.25 -12.97 28.33
CA VAL A 24 -10.55 -13.34 28.91
C VAL A 24 -11.65 -12.45 28.34
N LEU A 25 -11.39 -11.14 28.23
CA LEU A 25 -12.32 -10.16 27.64
C LEU A 25 -12.63 -10.47 26.17
N ASP A 26 -11.64 -10.86 25.38
CA ASP A 26 -11.83 -11.24 23.98
C ASP A 26 -12.73 -12.48 23.84
N VAL A 27 -12.52 -13.49 24.68
CA VAL A 27 -13.35 -14.71 24.67
C VAL A 27 -14.78 -14.40 25.13
N VAL A 28 -14.94 -13.59 26.17
CA VAL A 28 -16.25 -13.12 26.64
C VAL A 28 -16.95 -12.35 25.53
N HIS A 29 -16.26 -11.42 24.86
CA HIS A 29 -16.81 -10.63 23.77
C HIS A 29 -17.24 -11.49 22.59
N ASP A 30 -16.41 -12.44 22.17
CA ASP A 30 -16.68 -13.36 21.06
C ASP A 30 -17.90 -14.26 21.35
N LEU A 31 -17.99 -14.84 22.55
CA LEU A 31 -19.14 -15.66 22.94
C LEU A 31 -20.43 -14.83 23.04
N MET A 32 -20.37 -13.66 23.68
CA MET A 32 -21.52 -12.77 23.82
C MET A 32 -22.03 -12.29 22.46
N THR A 33 -21.13 -11.96 21.53
CA THR A 33 -21.49 -11.55 20.18
C THR A 33 -22.11 -12.70 19.39
N PHE A 34 -21.55 -13.90 19.50
CA PHE A 34 -22.09 -15.10 18.84
C PHE A 34 -23.53 -15.39 19.28
N PHE A 35 -23.82 -15.32 20.58
CA PHE A 35 -25.15 -15.65 21.11
C PHE A 35 -26.17 -14.51 21.04
N LYS A 36 -25.74 -13.26 20.76
CA LYS A 36 -26.66 -12.15 20.44
C LYS A 36 -27.42 -12.38 19.14
N ASP A 37 -26.80 -13.04 18.17
CA ASP A 37 -27.42 -13.36 16.89
C ASP A 37 -28.30 -14.62 17.01
N SER A 38 -29.61 -14.43 16.83
CA SER A 38 -30.60 -15.50 16.94
C SER A 38 -30.47 -16.58 15.85
N THR A 39 -29.75 -16.30 14.75
CA THR A 39 -29.47 -17.28 13.69
C THR A 39 -28.43 -18.32 14.07
N ASN A 40 -27.59 -18.02 15.07
CA ASN A 40 -26.52 -18.90 15.56
C ASN A 40 -27.01 -20.01 16.50
N CYS A 41 -28.31 -20.11 16.75
CA CYS A 41 -28.92 -21.20 17.51
C CYS A 41 -30.19 -21.72 16.82
N THR A 42 -30.08 -22.85 16.12
CA THR A 42 -31.20 -23.44 15.38
C THR A 42 -32.29 -24.05 16.27
N CYS A 43 -32.10 -24.06 17.60
CA CYS A 43 -33.13 -24.54 18.54
C CYS A 43 -34.42 -23.70 18.54
N ARG A 44 -34.38 -22.43 18.09
CA ARG A 44 -35.57 -21.57 18.00
C ARG A 44 -36.46 -21.87 16.78
N ASN A 45 -35.94 -22.54 15.75
CA ASN A 45 -36.61 -22.72 14.46
C ASN A 45 -37.35 -24.07 14.33
N SER A 46 -37.47 -24.85 15.42
CA SER A 46 -38.12 -26.16 15.38
C SER A 46 -39.57 -26.03 15.84
N SER A 47 -40.51 -26.26 14.91
CA SER A 47 -41.97 -26.13 15.07
C SER A 47 -42.62 -27.04 16.11
N ASN A 48 -41.87 -27.90 16.81
CA ASN A 48 -42.40 -29.00 17.64
C ASN A 48 -41.78 -29.14 19.05
N LYS A 49 -41.41 -28.07 19.76
CA LYS A 49 -40.84 -28.20 21.13
C LYS A 49 -41.45 -27.29 22.21
N LYS A 50 -41.56 -27.87 23.42
CA LYS A 50 -41.98 -27.28 24.70
C LYS A 50 -40.97 -26.30 25.35
N ASP A 51 -39.74 -26.17 24.83
CA ASP A 51 -38.67 -25.36 25.45
C ASP A 51 -38.03 -24.40 24.42
N LEU A 52 -38.37 -23.12 24.54
CA LEU A 52 -37.96 -22.01 23.67
C LEU A 52 -36.55 -21.48 23.95
N ARG A 53 -35.88 -21.98 25.01
CA ARG A 53 -34.53 -21.52 25.36
C ARG A 53 -33.51 -21.96 24.31
N THR A 54 -32.58 -21.06 24.00
CA THR A 54 -31.38 -21.31 23.21
C THR A 54 -30.47 -22.32 23.90
N CYS A 55 -29.53 -22.91 23.17
CA CYS A 55 -28.49 -23.76 23.74
C CYS A 55 -27.72 -23.06 24.87
N PHE A 56 -27.48 -21.77 24.69
CA PHE A 56 -26.76 -20.94 25.63
C PHE A 56 -27.53 -20.70 26.93
N GLU A 57 -28.82 -20.35 26.83
CA GLU A 57 -29.70 -20.19 28.00
C GLU A 57 -29.90 -21.52 28.76
N LYS A 58 -29.80 -22.67 28.09
CA LYS A 58 -29.90 -24.00 28.72
C LYS A 58 -28.63 -24.40 29.47
N VAL A 59 -27.47 -24.05 28.95
CA VAL A 59 -26.18 -24.42 29.55
C VAL A 59 -25.76 -23.41 30.63
N GLY A 60 -26.02 -22.12 30.40
CA GLY A 60 -25.52 -21.00 31.20
C GLY A 60 -24.17 -20.50 30.70
N PHE A 61 -23.95 -19.17 30.74
CA PHE A 61 -22.73 -18.55 30.21
C PHE A 61 -21.46 -19.06 30.88
N LYS A 62 -21.38 -19.02 32.22
CA LYS A 62 -20.20 -19.49 32.99
C LYS A 62 -19.76 -20.89 32.58
N ARG A 63 -20.68 -21.86 32.60
CA ARG A 63 -20.41 -23.26 32.25
C ARG A 63 -20.01 -23.45 30.79
N PHE A 64 -20.58 -22.65 29.89
CA PHE A 64 -20.21 -22.68 28.47
C PHE A 64 -18.81 -22.10 28.27
N PHE A 65 -18.51 -20.98 28.91
CA PHE A 65 -17.22 -20.29 28.88
C PHE A 65 -16.10 -21.18 29.45
N GLU A 66 -16.29 -21.74 30.64
CA GLU A 66 -15.37 -22.69 31.28
C GLU A 66 -15.03 -23.85 30.34
N ARG A 67 -16.06 -24.54 29.83
CA ARG A 67 -15.87 -25.66 28.91
C ARG A 67 -15.19 -25.24 27.60
N HIS A 68 -15.50 -24.06 27.08
CA HIS A 68 -14.83 -23.53 25.90
C HIS A 68 -13.33 -23.31 26.15
N LEU A 69 -12.95 -22.75 27.30
CA LEU A 69 -11.55 -22.58 27.68
C LEU A 69 -10.84 -23.92 27.89
N GLU A 70 -11.47 -24.87 28.59
CA GLU A 70 -10.95 -26.22 28.78
C GLU A 70 -10.62 -26.88 27.43
N LEU A 71 -11.55 -26.82 26.46
CA LEU A 71 -11.36 -27.40 25.13
C LEU A 71 -10.31 -26.65 24.30
N LYS A 72 -10.19 -25.33 24.49
CA LYS A 72 -9.19 -24.50 23.80
C LYS A 72 -7.77 -24.72 24.34
N ALA A 73 -7.65 -25.16 25.59
CA ALA A 73 -6.37 -25.46 26.24
C ALA A 73 -5.77 -26.81 25.82
N LEU A 74 -6.58 -27.74 25.29
CA LEU A 74 -6.13 -29.06 24.84
C LEU A 74 -5.11 -28.96 23.70
N GLU A 75 -4.12 -29.84 23.72
CA GLU A 75 -3.24 -30.02 22.57
C GLU A 75 -4.01 -30.55 21.36
N LYS A 76 -3.46 -30.36 20.15
CA LYS A 76 -4.15 -30.75 18.91
C LYS A 76 -4.60 -32.22 18.94
N HIS A 77 -3.73 -33.13 19.38
CA HIS A 77 -4.02 -34.56 19.37
C HIS A 77 -5.09 -34.93 20.41
N GLU A 78 -5.00 -34.36 21.63
CA GLU A 78 -5.99 -34.52 22.71
C GLU A 78 -7.36 -33.98 22.30
N PHE A 79 -7.38 -32.78 21.71
CA PHE A 79 -8.58 -32.15 21.20
C PHE A 79 -9.25 -33.00 20.11
N GLU A 80 -8.48 -33.43 19.11
CA GLU A 80 -9.05 -34.23 18.02
C GLU A 80 -9.54 -35.60 18.51
N LEU A 81 -8.83 -36.23 19.45
CA LEU A 81 -9.27 -37.46 20.10
C LEU A 81 -10.57 -37.23 20.87
N HIS A 82 -10.65 -36.17 21.67
CA HIS A 82 -11.85 -35.81 22.43
C HIS A 82 -13.07 -35.63 21.53
N ILE A 83 -12.94 -34.86 20.45
CA ILE A 83 -14.03 -34.63 19.49
C ILE A 83 -14.46 -35.93 18.82
N LYS A 84 -13.50 -36.78 18.42
CA LYS A 84 -13.81 -38.10 17.84
C LYS A 84 -14.54 -39.01 18.83
N SER A 85 -14.11 -39.07 20.08
CA SER A 85 -14.79 -39.83 21.13
C SER A 85 -16.21 -39.32 21.36
N GLN A 86 -16.42 -38.00 21.36
CA GLN A 86 -17.78 -37.44 21.44
C GLN A 86 -18.62 -37.79 20.22
N LEU A 87 -18.05 -37.72 19.00
CA LEU A 87 -18.75 -38.09 17.77
C LEU A 87 -19.17 -39.57 17.78
N MET A 88 -18.34 -40.48 18.31
CA MET A 88 -18.70 -41.90 18.49
C MET A 88 -19.89 -42.06 19.44
N VAL A 89 -19.89 -41.34 20.57
CA VAL A 89 -20.98 -41.40 21.56
C VAL A 89 -22.27 -40.76 21.03
N PHE A 90 -22.14 -39.72 20.20
CA PHE A 90 -23.26 -38.95 19.66
C PHE A 90 -23.77 -39.47 18.33
N GLU A 91 -23.15 -40.49 17.77
CA GLU A 91 -23.56 -41.09 16.51
C GLU A 91 -24.96 -41.70 16.64
N ILE A 92 -25.86 -41.30 15.74
CA ILE A 92 -27.21 -41.86 15.65
C ILE A 92 -27.18 -42.96 14.59
N SER A 93 -27.12 -44.21 15.02
CA SER A 93 -27.36 -45.37 14.15
C SER A 93 -28.87 -45.44 13.84
N ASN A 94 -29.26 -45.01 12.64
CA ASN A 94 -30.57 -45.37 12.11
C ASN A 94 -30.45 -46.78 11.53
N GLU A 95 -30.68 -47.82 12.33
CA GLU A 95 -31.02 -49.14 11.81
C GLU A 95 -32.44 -49.06 11.24
N LYS A 96 -32.55 -48.56 10.01
CA LYS A 96 -33.76 -48.78 9.21
C LYS A 96 -33.50 -49.99 8.32
N ASP A 97 -34.16 -51.09 8.66
CA ASP A 97 -34.38 -52.21 7.76
C ASP A 97 -35.11 -51.71 6.51
N GLU A 98 -34.41 -51.30 5.46
CA GLU A 98 -35.09 -51.04 4.19
C GLU A 98 -34.19 -51.20 2.95
N LYS A 99 -34.55 -52.27 2.23
CA LYS A 99 -34.34 -52.65 0.83
C LYS A 99 -33.96 -51.49 -0.10
N ASN A 100 -32.66 -51.31 -0.39
CA ASN A 100 -32.13 -51.04 -1.74
C ASN A 100 -30.61 -50.81 -1.69
N GLU A 101 -29.88 -51.63 -2.44
CA GLU A 101 -28.42 -51.79 -2.28
C GLU A 101 -27.57 -50.79 -3.10
N LYS A 102 -28.18 -49.93 -3.91
CA LYS A 102 -27.48 -49.13 -4.94
C LYS A 102 -27.20 -47.66 -4.62
N ASP A 103 -27.70 -47.11 -3.51
CA ASP A 103 -27.40 -45.74 -3.04
C ASP A 103 -26.89 -45.71 -1.58
N LYS A 104 -25.94 -46.59 -1.26
CA LYS A 104 -25.27 -46.62 0.05
C LYS A 104 -24.30 -45.44 0.23
N LYS A 105 -24.83 -44.25 0.53
CA LYS A 105 -24.10 -43.26 1.35
C LYS A 105 -24.72 -43.30 2.74
N SER A 106 -24.07 -43.96 3.70
CA SER A 106 -24.48 -43.92 5.10
C SER A 106 -24.46 -42.46 5.56
N ARG A 107 -25.65 -41.84 5.68
CA ARG A 107 -25.75 -40.50 6.27
C ARG A 107 -25.64 -40.65 7.78
N HIS A 108 -24.42 -40.56 8.28
CA HIS A 108 -24.16 -40.50 9.72
C HIS A 108 -24.71 -39.18 10.27
N SER A 109 -25.66 -39.28 11.18
CA SER A 109 -26.21 -38.13 11.90
C SER A 109 -25.64 -38.11 13.31
N TYR A 110 -25.34 -36.92 13.83
CA TYR A 110 -24.72 -36.77 15.15
C TYR A 110 -25.60 -35.91 16.05
N ARG A 111 -25.86 -36.39 17.26
CA ARG A 111 -26.58 -35.68 18.32
C ARG A 111 -25.60 -34.90 19.20
N TYR A 112 -25.17 -33.74 18.73
CA TYR A 112 -24.30 -32.85 19.50
C TYR A 112 -24.91 -32.52 20.86
N SER A 113 -24.11 -32.61 21.92
CA SER A 113 -24.57 -32.38 23.29
C SER A 113 -23.46 -31.77 24.14
N PHE A 114 -23.84 -30.96 25.12
CA PHE A 114 -22.91 -30.44 26.15
C PHE A 114 -22.57 -31.55 27.16
N ASN A 115 -23.58 -32.35 27.50
CA ASN A 115 -23.50 -33.59 28.27
C ASN A 115 -24.73 -34.46 27.92
N ILE A 116 -24.86 -35.63 28.55
CA ILE A 116 -25.95 -36.60 28.29
C ILE A 116 -27.35 -35.96 28.35
N SER A 117 -27.56 -34.99 29.23
CA SER A 117 -28.87 -34.37 29.49
C SER A 117 -29.11 -33.07 28.71
N LEU A 118 -28.08 -32.46 28.12
CA LEU A 118 -28.15 -31.13 27.49
C LEU A 118 -27.76 -31.19 26.00
N PRO A 119 -28.73 -31.43 25.10
CA PRO A 119 -28.48 -31.45 23.66
C PRO A 119 -28.20 -30.03 23.13
N LEU A 120 -27.27 -29.93 22.19
CA LEU A 120 -26.88 -28.70 21.50
C LEU A 120 -27.24 -28.77 20.03
N CYS A 121 -27.52 -27.60 19.43
CA CYS A 121 -27.52 -27.49 17.98
C CYS A 121 -26.08 -27.51 17.43
N LYS A 122 -25.91 -27.89 16.17
CA LYS A 122 -24.60 -27.96 15.50
C LYS A 122 -23.80 -26.64 15.63
N PRO A 123 -24.38 -25.44 15.38
CA PRO A 123 -23.62 -24.20 15.52
C PRO A 123 -23.13 -23.94 16.95
N ALA A 124 -23.98 -24.17 17.96
CA ALA A 124 -23.60 -23.98 19.36
C ALA A 124 -22.50 -24.97 19.80
N TYR A 125 -22.58 -26.23 19.35
CA TYR A 125 -21.54 -27.22 19.60
C TYR A 125 -20.21 -26.85 18.93
N MET A 126 -20.26 -26.40 17.68
CA MET A 126 -19.08 -25.94 16.96
C MET A 126 -18.44 -24.74 17.67
N LYS A 127 -19.24 -23.78 18.14
CA LYS A 127 -18.72 -22.66 18.93
C LYS A 127 -18.10 -23.12 20.25
N LEU A 128 -18.76 -24.02 20.98
CA LEU A 128 -18.25 -24.60 22.22
C LEU A 128 -16.86 -25.20 22.02
N CYS A 129 -16.68 -25.97 20.95
CA CYS A 129 -15.44 -26.67 20.63
C CYS A 129 -14.44 -25.85 19.81
N ASN A 130 -14.75 -24.58 19.47
CA ASN A 130 -13.94 -23.75 18.57
C ASN A 130 -13.66 -24.44 17.21
N LEU A 131 -14.70 -24.97 16.57
CA LEU A 131 -14.66 -25.68 15.29
C LEU A 131 -15.30 -24.85 14.17
N ASN A 132 -14.77 -25.01 12.95
CA ASN A 132 -15.45 -24.62 11.71
C ASN A 132 -15.98 -25.86 10.98
N ASP A 133 -16.85 -25.66 10.00
CA ASP A 133 -17.50 -26.77 9.28
C ASP A 133 -16.50 -27.70 8.62
N TYR A 134 -15.43 -27.14 8.04
CA TYR A 134 -14.38 -27.92 7.40
C TYR A 134 -13.66 -28.84 8.38
N LYS A 135 -13.25 -28.34 9.55
CA LYS A 135 -12.55 -29.12 10.57
C LYS A 135 -13.45 -30.21 11.16
N LEU A 136 -14.72 -29.89 11.42
CA LEU A 136 -15.69 -30.87 11.89
C LEU A 136 -15.91 -31.99 10.85
N LEU A 137 -16.11 -31.64 9.59
CA LEU A 137 -16.26 -32.60 8.49
C LEU A 137 -15.01 -33.48 8.36
N THR A 138 -13.82 -32.88 8.42
CA THR A 138 -12.56 -33.61 8.33
C THR A 138 -12.39 -34.62 9.47
N LEU A 139 -12.80 -34.26 10.70
CA LEU A 139 -12.75 -35.17 11.84
C LEU A 139 -13.79 -36.29 11.75
N GLN A 140 -14.98 -36.00 11.22
CA GLN A 140 -16.00 -37.02 10.93
C GLN A 140 -15.52 -38.02 9.88
N THR A 141 -14.99 -37.54 8.74
CA THR A 141 -14.44 -38.38 7.68
C THR A 141 -13.28 -39.23 8.20
N HIS A 142 -12.36 -38.63 8.96
CA HIS A 142 -11.24 -39.39 9.50
C HIS A 142 -11.66 -40.42 10.56
N LEU A 143 -12.67 -40.12 11.38
CA LEU A 143 -13.21 -41.11 12.32
C LEU A 143 -13.78 -42.31 11.57
N GLN A 144 -14.45 -42.08 10.44
CA GLN A 144 -15.01 -43.13 9.60
C GLN A 144 -13.92 -43.96 8.89
N GLU A 145 -12.90 -43.32 8.34
CA GLU A 145 -11.86 -43.98 7.55
C GLU A 145 -10.81 -44.67 8.42
N ASN A 146 -10.40 -44.02 9.53
CA ASN A 146 -9.21 -44.39 10.29
C ASN A 146 -9.48 -44.48 11.81
N GLY A 147 -10.72 -44.32 12.27
CA GLY A 147 -11.07 -44.40 13.68
C GLY A 147 -10.40 -43.33 14.55
N LEU A 148 -9.96 -43.76 15.74
CA LEU A 148 -9.30 -42.92 16.74
C LEU A 148 -7.82 -42.66 16.46
N ILE A 149 -7.27 -43.16 15.34
CA ILE A 149 -5.87 -42.94 14.97
C ILE A 149 -5.58 -41.43 14.87
N GLU A 150 -4.39 -41.02 15.31
CA GLU A 150 -3.96 -39.63 15.23
C GLU A 150 -3.86 -39.17 13.76
N ARG A 151 -4.39 -37.98 13.47
CA ARG A 151 -4.27 -37.37 12.14
C ARG A 151 -2.87 -36.83 11.90
N THR A 152 -2.08 -37.60 11.17
CA THR A 152 -0.80 -37.13 10.61
C THR A 152 -1.07 -36.15 9.47
N HIS A 153 -0.65 -34.89 9.62
CA HIS A 153 -0.70 -33.92 8.51
C HIS A 153 0.34 -34.31 7.44
N GLY A 154 0.05 -34.09 6.16
CA GLY A 154 0.98 -34.36 5.04
C GLY A 154 2.27 -33.50 5.02
N ASN A 155 2.63 -32.85 6.13
CA ASN A 155 3.91 -32.16 6.37
C ASN A 155 4.77 -32.94 7.39
N THR A 156 4.64 -34.26 7.45
CA THR A 156 5.51 -35.11 8.26
C THR A 156 6.95 -34.98 7.76
N GLY A 157 7.80 -34.32 8.55
CA GLY A 157 9.17 -33.93 8.21
C GLY A 157 9.46 -32.44 8.41
N ARG A 158 8.43 -31.59 8.51
CA ARG A 158 8.56 -30.19 8.92
C ARG A 158 7.66 -29.94 10.12
N VAL A 159 8.22 -30.18 11.31
CA VAL A 159 7.58 -29.82 12.57
C VAL A 159 7.17 -28.35 12.51
N SER A 160 5.90 -28.06 12.70
CA SER A 160 5.45 -26.69 12.94
C SER A 160 6.10 -26.22 14.24
N ARG A 161 7.03 -25.25 14.14
CA ARG A 161 7.71 -24.53 15.24
C ARG A 161 6.76 -23.80 16.22
N ARG A 162 5.49 -24.18 16.29
CA ARG A 162 4.46 -23.55 17.12
C ARG A 162 4.19 -24.32 18.43
N ASN A 163 4.63 -25.57 18.56
CA ASN A 163 4.30 -26.46 19.69
C ASN A 163 5.38 -26.60 20.79
N SER A 164 6.56 -25.97 20.66
CA SER A 164 7.63 -26.01 21.69
C SER A 164 7.66 -24.75 22.58
N LYS A 165 6.48 -24.26 22.99
CA LYS A 165 6.32 -22.87 23.44
C LYS A 165 6.79 -22.50 24.84
N VAL A 166 7.18 -23.45 25.70
CA VAL A 166 7.47 -23.09 27.11
C VAL A 166 8.96 -22.81 27.38
N PHE A 167 9.89 -23.45 26.65
CA PHE A 167 11.33 -23.25 26.87
C PHE A 167 12.08 -22.66 25.67
N VAL A 168 11.61 -22.87 24.44
CA VAL A 168 12.28 -22.37 23.21
C VAL A 168 11.91 -20.91 22.90
N ASP A 169 10.78 -20.42 23.42
CA ASP A 169 10.29 -19.07 23.14
C ASP A 169 11.08 -18.00 23.93
N PHE A 170 11.58 -18.28 25.14
CA PHE A 170 12.28 -17.26 25.96
C PHE A 170 13.63 -16.83 25.36
N ASN A 171 14.48 -17.78 24.94
CA ASN A 171 15.80 -17.44 24.38
C ASN A 171 15.67 -16.70 23.06
N ILE A 172 14.73 -17.13 22.20
CA ILE A 172 14.44 -16.45 20.93
C ILE A 172 13.86 -15.06 21.18
N LYS A 173 12.91 -14.92 22.11
CA LYS A 173 12.35 -13.62 22.49
C LYS A 173 13.42 -12.70 23.05
N SER A 174 14.29 -13.20 23.92
CA SER A 174 15.36 -12.42 24.55
C SER A 174 16.40 -11.98 23.52
N SER A 175 16.86 -12.87 22.65
CA SER A 175 17.80 -12.55 21.56
C SER A 175 17.25 -11.49 20.61
N VAL A 176 16.00 -11.63 20.14
CA VAL A 176 15.36 -10.62 19.28
C VAL A 176 15.17 -9.30 20.03
N LYS A 177 14.77 -9.34 21.30
CA LYS A 177 14.59 -8.14 22.12
C LYS A 177 15.92 -7.40 22.32
N GLU A 178 16.98 -8.11 22.67
CA GLU A 178 18.33 -7.56 22.86
C GLU A 178 18.84 -6.91 21.58
N TYR A 179 18.73 -7.62 20.45
CA TYR A 179 19.12 -7.06 19.16
C TYR A 179 18.34 -5.78 18.84
N LEU A 180 17.01 -5.78 18.99
CA LEU A 180 16.18 -4.60 18.71
C LEU A 180 16.44 -3.43 19.65
N VAL A 181 16.73 -3.70 20.93
CA VAL A 181 17.13 -2.67 21.90
C VAL A 181 18.48 -2.07 21.54
N GLN A 182 19.47 -2.90 21.22
CA GLN A 182 20.80 -2.44 20.81
C GLN A 182 20.72 -1.64 19.51
N TYR A 183 20.01 -2.15 18.50
CA TYR A 183 19.79 -1.46 17.24
C TYR A 183 19.09 -0.12 17.44
N GLY A 184 18.05 -0.09 18.29
CA GLY A 184 17.36 1.14 18.69
C GLY A 184 18.23 2.11 19.50
N THR A 185 19.21 1.62 20.26
CA THR A 185 20.14 2.45 21.02
C THR A 185 21.20 3.09 20.11
N ILE A 186 21.69 2.34 19.12
CA ILE A 186 22.73 2.80 18.19
C ILE A 186 22.16 3.74 17.13
N TYR A 187 21.04 3.37 16.53
CA TYR A 187 20.48 4.05 15.35
C TYR A 187 19.18 4.80 15.64
N GLY A 188 18.57 4.58 16.80
CA GLY A 188 17.30 5.19 17.14
C GLY A 188 17.47 6.61 17.66
N LEU A 189 16.60 7.49 17.19
CA LEU A 189 16.48 8.85 17.67
C LEU A 189 15.36 8.89 18.72
N PRO A 190 15.61 9.43 19.92
CA PRO A 190 14.55 9.63 20.89
C PRO A 190 13.50 10.56 20.27
N SER A 191 12.23 10.28 20.53
CA SER A 191 11.14 11.17 20.12
C SER A 191 11.47 12.59 20.60
N PRO A 192 11.64 13.58 19.70
CA PRO A 192 11.79 14.96 20.12
C PRO A 192 10.43 15.34 20.70
N MET A 193 10.27 15.34 22.03
CA MET A 193 9.04 15.61 22.79
C MET A 193 8.08 16.50 21.97
N ARG A 194 7.22 15.86 21.20
CA ARG A 194 6.18 16.50 20.40
C ARG A 194 4.90 16.02 21.03
N HIS A 195 4.22 16.96 21.68
CA HIS A 195 2.91 16.82 22.29
C HIS A 195 1.89 16.22 21.29
N ARG A 196 1.90 14.91 21.18
CA ARG A 196 0.75 14.09 20.79
C ARG A 196 0.54 13.16 21.98
N ASN A 197 -0.72 12.96 22.33
CA ASN A 197 -1.19 12.35 23.58
C ASN A 197 -0.83 10.86 23.77
N ASP A 198 0.25 10.37 23.15
CA ASP A 198 0.76 9.03 23.36
C ASP A 198 1.86 9.14 24.43
N SER A 199 1.51 8.82 25.66
CA SER A 199 2.32 8.92 26.89
C SER A 199 3.54 7.96 26.97
N GLY A 200 4.11 7.55 25.83
CA GLY A 200 5.25 6.64 25.74
C GLY A 200 6.53 7.30 25.19
N ASN A 201 7.69 6.99 25.80
CA ASN A 201 9.00 7.33 25.23
C ASN A 201 9.26 6.45 23.99
N PHE A 202 8.86 6.93 22.81
CA PHE A 202 9.13 6.28 21.54
C PHE A 202 10.57 6.54 21.07
N ILE A 203 11.17 5.49 20.49
CA ILE A 203 12.46 5.55 19.80
C ILE A 203 12.16 5.36 18.31
N TYR A 204 12.65 6.28 17.48
CA TYR A 204 12.41 6.27 16.05
C TYR A 204 13.65 5.86 15.25
N LEU A 205 13.53 4.82 14.45
CA LEU A 205 14.55 4.37 13.50
C LEU A 205 14.51 5.21 12.21
N PRO A 206 15.64 5.35 11.49
CA PRO A 206 15.72 6.18 10.29
C PRO A 206 14.69 5.84 9.20
N THR A 207 14.26 6.85 8.46
CA THR A 207 13.25 6.74 7.38
C THR A 207 13.59 5.73 6.26
N GLY A 208 14.88 5.48 6.02
CA GLY A 208 15.35 4.52 5.01
C GLY A 208 15.23 3.05 5.45
N GLU A 209 15.02 2.80 6.74
CA GLU A 209 14.90 1.45 7.29
C GLU A 209 13.45 0.98 7.27
N ASN A 210 13.27 -0.33 7.16
CA ASN A 210 11.99 -1.00 7.28
C ASN A 210 12.20 -2.38 7.93
N TYR A 211 11.11 -3.07 8.27
CA TYR A 211 11.18 -4.39 8.89
C TYR A 211 12.05 -5.37 8.07
N THR A 212 12.01 -5.30 6.75
CA THR A 212 12.77 -6.19 5.87
C THR A 212 14.26 -5.88 5.89
N SER A 213 14.65 -4.60 5.83
CA SER A 213 16.08 -4.22 5.86
C SER A 213 16.71 -4.58 7.20
N ILE A 214 16.01 -4.36 8.31
CA ILE A 214 16.52 -4.67 9.64
C ILE A 214 16.56 -6.18 9.88
N TYR A 215 15.58 -6.93 9.37
CA TYR A 215 15.62 -8.39 9.43
C TYR A 215 16.79 -8.97 8.62
N LYS A 216 17.17 -8.35 7.49
CA LYS A 216 18.37 -8.77 6.74
C LYS A 216 19.65 -8.58 7.57
N LYS A 217 19.80 -7.40 8.21
CA LYS A 217 20.93 -7.13 9.12
C LYS A 217 20.95 -8.10 10.30
N TYR A 218 19.80 -8.31 10.94
CA TYR A 218 19.65 -9.31 12.00
C TYR A 218 20.07 -10.71 11.54
N LYS A 219 19.71 -11.08 10.31
CA LYS A 219 20.10 -12.36 9.72
C LYS A 219 21.60 -12.45 9.47
N GLU A 220 22.20 -11.40 8.94
CA GLU A 220 23.65 -11.32 8.72
C GLU A 220 24.39 -11.44 10.06
N ASP A 221 24.00 -10.65 11.07
CA ASP A 221 24.60 -10.67 12.40
C ASP A 221 24.41 -12.02 13.12
N PHE A 222 23.24 -12.65 12.99
CA PHE A 222 22.98 -13.98 13.55
C PHE A 222 23.96 -15.05 13.04
N TYR A 223 24.26 -15.06 11.74
CA TYR A 223 25.19 -16.01 11.13
C TYR A 223 26.67 -15.64 11.29
N LEU A 224 26.99 -14.46 11.84
CA LEU A 224 28.34 -14.15 12.29
C LEU A 224 28.65 -14.83 13.63
N GLU A 225 27.63 -15.03 14.46
CA GLU A 225 27.76 -15.59 15.82
C GLU A 225 27.36 -17.07 15.90
N HIS A 226 26.68 -17.61 14.89
CA HIS A 226 26.18 -18.98 14.86
C HIS A 226 26.54 -19.68 13.55
N ASP A 227 26.70 -21.00 13.61
CA ASP A 227 27.01 -21.83 12.45
C ASP A 227 25.85 -21.82 11.42
N GLU A 228 26.15 -22.01 10.14
CA GLU A 228 25.14 -21.99 9.05
C GLU A 228 24.09 -23.10 9.21
N SER A 229 24.40 -24.13 10.00
CA SER A 229 23.50 -25.22 10.38
C SER A 229 22.39 -24.79 11.35
N GLU A 230 22.54 -23.66 12.04
CA GLU A 230 21.53 -23.13 12.95
C GLU A 230 20.40 -22.43 12.21
N THR A 231 19.16 -22.77 12.59
CA THR A 231 17.99 -22.25 11.89
C THR A 231 17.48 -20.96 12.53
N ILE A 232 17.79 -19.83 11.89
CA ILE A 232 17.25 -18.52 12.24
C ILE A 232 15.70 -18.49 12.17
N ILE A 233 15.10 -17.65 13.01
CA ILE A 233 13.66 -17.37 12.94
C ILE A 233 13.26 -16.74 11.61
N SER A 234 12.05 -17.06 11.15
CA SER A 234 11.50 -16.45 9.94
C SER A 234 11.17 -14.97 10.10
N TYR A 235 11.18 -14.22 8.99
CA TYR A 235 10.78 -12.81 8.93
C TYR A 235 9.42 -12.53 9.59
N SER A 236 8.43 -13.38 9.34
CA SER A 236 7.09 -13.23 9.92
C SER A 236 7.10 -13.39 11.44
N THR A 237 7.97 -14.27 11.96
CA THR A 237 8.16 -14.49 13.40
C THR A 237 8.90 -13.31 14.03
N PHE A 238 9.97 -12.84 13.40
CA PHE A 238 10.70 -11.64 13.81
C PHE A 238 9.79 -10.41 13.90
N ARG A 239 9.00 -10.16 12.85
CA ARG A 239 8.07 -9.02 12.83
C ARG A 239 6.99 -9.13 13.91
N ARG A 240 6.46 -10.33 14.14
CA ARG A 240 5.50 -10.57 15.23
C ARG A 240 6.14 -10.28 16.60
N LEU A 241 7.35 -10.79 16.85
CA LEU A 241 8.07 -10.58 18.10
C LEU A 241 8.44 -9.12 18.32
N TRP A 242 8.81 -8.37 17.26
CA TRP A 242 9.00 -6.93 17.35
C TRP A 242 7.76 -6.24 17.91
N HIS A 243 6.59 -6.50 17.33
CA HIS A 243 5.34 -5.89 17.76
C HIS A 243 4.96 -6.26 19.20
N GLU A 244 5.22 -7.50 19.61
CA GLU A 244 4.93 -8.01 20.96
C GLU A 244 5.89 -7.45 22.02
N LEU A 245 7.19 -7.35 21.72
CA LEU A 245 8.25 -7.09 22.72
C LEU A 245 8.73 -5.63 22.76
N ILE A 246 8.66 -4.90 21.63
CA ILE A 246 9.21 -3.53 21.49
C ILE A 246 8.20 -2.64 20.73
N HIS A 247 7.05 -2.37 21.35
CA HIS A 247 6.00 -1.52 20.75
C HIS A 247 6.41 -0.03 20.64
N ASN A 248 7.43 0.38 21.39
CA ASN A 248 7.94 1.76 21.44
C ASN A 248 9.01 2.06 20.39
N LEU A 249 9.52 1.07 19.65
CA LEU A 249 10.48 1.24 18.55
C LEU A 249 9.73 1.30 17.21
N LYS A 250 9.72 2.46 16.58
CA LYS A 250 8.95 2.75 15.35
C LYS A 250 9.87 3.27 14.25
N PHE A 251 9.42 3.22 13.00
CA PHE A 251 10.11 3.88 11.88
C PHE A 251 9.72 5.35 11.81
N GLN A 252 10.67 6.23 11.51
CA GLN A 252 10.35 7.60 11.13
C GLN A 252 9.49 7.56 9.86
N PRO A 253 8.36 8.28 9.83
CA PRO A 253 7.59 8.40 8.60
C PRO A 253 8.45 9.03 7.51
N SER A 254 8.16 8.70 6.25
CA SER A 254 8.72 9.39 5.10
C SER A 254 8.53 10.89 5.29
N ALA A 255 9.62 11.66 5.20
CA ALA A 255 9.52 13.11 5.20
C ALA A 255 8.62 13.50 4.02
N SER A 256 7.43 14.01 4.30
CA SER A 256 6.58 14.58 3.26
C SER A 256 7.17 15.95 2.91
N ASP A 257 7.36 16.22 1.62
CA ASP A 257 7.72 17.55 1.14
C ASP A 257 6.75 18.56 1.76
N LEU A 258 7.29 19.47 2.57
CA LEU A 258 6.51 20.55 3.17
C LEU A 258 6.55 21.71 2.19
N CYS A 259 5.39 22.23 1.81
CA CYS A 259 5.35 23.48 1.05
C CYS A 259 5.96 24.61 1.88
N GLU A 260 6.47 25.65 1.21
CA GLU A 260 7.10 26.80 1.86
C GLU A 260 6.21 27.43 2.93
N LYS A 261 4.91 27.54 2.67
CA LYS A 261 3.92 28.02 3.66
C LYS A 261 3.85 27.14 4.90
N CYS A 262 3.89 25.82 4.76
CA CYS A 262 3.93 24.89 5.90
C CYS A 262 5.23 25.03 6.70
N VAL A 263 6.36 25.25 6.03
CA VAL A 263 7.66 25.51 6.69
C VAL A 263 7.60 26.83 7.46
N GLU A 264 7.08 27.89 6.84
CA GLU A 264 6.94 29.21 7.44
C GLU A 264 6.00 29.18 8.65
N PHE A 265 4.83 28.53 8.56
CA PHE A 265 3.92 28.38 9.69
C PHE A 265 4.58 27.63 10.84
N LYS A 266 5.31 26.54 10.57
CA LYS A 266 6.06 25.81 11.62
C LYS A 266 7.11 26.70 12.29
N ALA A 267 7.84 27.50 11.53
CA ALA A 267 8.80 28.46 12.08
C ALA A 267 8.12 29.53 12.95
N LYS A 268 7.01 30.10 12.48
CA LYS A 268 6.20 31.09 13.23
C LYS A 268 5.60 30.50 14.51
N MET A 269 5.08 29.27 14.46
CA MET A 269 4.57 28.56 15.65
C MET A 269 5.68 28.30 16.67
N GLN A 270 6.89 27.96 16.21
CA GLN A 270 8.04 27.74 17.09
C GLN A 270 8.49 29.04 17.77
N ALA A 271 8.48 30.16 17.04
CA ALA A 271 8.79 31.49 17.60
C ALA A 271 7.72 31.98 18.60
N ALA A 272 6.45 31.62 18.38
CA ALA A 272 5.33 32.02 19.25
C ALA A 272 5.11 31.08 20.46
N LYS A 273 5.99 30.10 20.70
CA LYS A 273 5.76 29.04 21.72
C LYS A 273 5.53 29.56 23.15
N SER A 274 6.07 30.73 23.48
CA SER A 274 5.90 31.38 24.80
C SER A 274 4.66 32.27 24.91
N ASP A 275 3.99 32.57 23.80
CA ASP A 275 2.82 33.44 23.71
C ASP A 275 1.64 32.61 23.16
N ILE A 276 0.82 32.11 24.08
CA ILE A 276 -0.25 31.15 23.78
C ILE A 276 -1.27 31.72 22.79
N ASP A 277 -1.61 33.00 22.91
CA ASP A 277 -2.60 33.64 22.03
C ASP A 277 -2.04 33.78 20.60
N LYS A 278 -0.79 34.23 20.46
CA LYS A 278 -0.13 34.27 19.15
C LYS A 278 0.04 32.87 18.56
N TYR A 279 0.39 31.88 19.38
CA TYR A 279 0.53 30.49 18.94
C TYR A 279 -0.78 29.95 18.38
N ASN A 280 -1.90 30.15 19.08
CA ASN A 280 -3.22 29.68 18.64
C ASN A 280 -3.65 30.34 17.32
N ILE A 281 -3.45 31.66 17.17
CA ILE A 281 -3.76 32.37 15.91
C ILE A 281 -2.98 31.78 14.72
N ILE A 282 -1.69 31.48 14.90
CA ILE A 282 -0.86 30.90 13.84
C ILE A 282 -1.29 29.46 13.55
N LYS A 283 -1.64 28.71 14.59
CA LYS A 283 -2.14 27.33 14.48
C LYS A 283 -3.44 27.28 13.69
N ASP A 284 -4.38 28.18 13.95
CA ASP A 284 -5.66 28.24 13.22
C ASP A 284 -5.45 28.51 11.73
N LYS A 285 -4.57 29.48 11.39
CA LYS A 285 -4.18 29.75 9.99
C LYS A 285 -3.49 28.57 9.31
N TYR A 286 -2.68 27.82 10.07
CA TYR A 286 -2.04 26.60 9.58
C TYR A 286 -3.08 25.49 9.31
N GLU A 287 -4.07 25.34 10.19
CA GLU A 287 -5.19 24.39 10.01
C GLU A 287 -6.08 24.78 8.82
N GLU A 288 -6.36 26.07 8.61
CA GLU A 288 -7.08 26.57 7.42
C GLU A 288 -6.33 26.24 6.12
N HIS A 289 -5.01 26.44 6.08
CA HIS A 289 -4.19 26.07 4.94
C HIS A 289 -4.26 24.57 4.62
N HIS A 290 -4.21 23.71 5.66
CA HIS A 290 -4.40 22.26 5.50
C HIS A 290 -5.79 21.91 4.97
N LYS A 291 -6.85 22.50 5.55
CA LYS A 291 -8.24 22.29 5.08
C LYS A 291 -8.39 22.67 3.61
N ALA A 292 -7.82 23.79 3.19
CA ALA A 292 -7.86 24.21 1.79
C ALA A 292 -7.13 23.19 0.88
N ALA A 293 -5.95 22.72 1.28
CA ALA A 293 -5.20 21.71 0.53
C ALA A 293 -5.93 20.36 0.45
N ASP A 294 -6.60 19.94 1.53
CA ASP A 294 -7.40 18.72 1.55
C ASP A 294 -8.65 18.82 0.66
N LEU A 295 -9.29 19.99 0.61
CA LEU A 295 -10.42 20.26 -0.28
C LEU A 295 -10.00 20.19 -1.75
N GLU A 296 -8.89 20.82 -2.13
CA GLU A 296 -8.32 20.72 -3.48
C GLU A 296 -7.98 19.28 -3.86
N ARG A 297 -7.37 18.54 -2.94
CA ARG A 297 -7.04 17.12 -3.15
C ARG A 297 -8.28 16.25 -3.32
N LYS A 298 -9.33 16.54 -2.56
CA LYS A 298 -10.62 15.87 -2.70
C LYS A 298 -11.24 16.18 -4.06
N HIS A 299 -11.26 17.44 -4.47
CA HIS A 299 -11.76 17.84 -5.79
C HIS A 299 -11.05 17.10 -6.93
N TYR A 300 -9.72 17.02 -6.87
CA TYR A 300 -8.91 16.23 -7.80
C TYR A 300 -9.33 14.75 -7.84
N ASN A 301 -9.40 14.10 -6.68
CA ASN A 301 -9.77 12.68 -6.59
C ASN A 301 -11.20 12.43 -7.11
N ASP A 302 -12.14 13.34 -6.82
CA ASP A 302 -13.51 13.25 -7.30
C ASP A 302 -13.58 13.37 -8.84
N ASN A 303 -12.75 14.23 -9.46
CA ASN A 303 -12.68 14.36 -10.91
C ASN A 303 -12.08 13.13 -11.59
N ILE A 304 -11.04 12.54 -10.99
CA ILE A 304 -10.47 11.26 -11.45
C ILE A 304 -11.50 10.14 -11.37
N GLU A 305 -12.26 10.06 -10.28
CA GLU A 305 -13.25 9.01 -10.12
C GLU A 305 -14.39 9.16 -11.13
N LYS A 306 -14.82 10.40 -11.42
CA LYS A 306 -15.77 10.69 -12.50
C LYS A 306 -15.24 10.26 -13.86
N SER A 307 -13.98 10.55 -14.21
CA SER A 307 -13.42 10.19 -15.53
C SER A 307 -13.23 8.67 -15.73
N LYS A 308 -13.23 7.89 -14.64
CA LYS A 308 -13.28 6.42 -14.73
C LYS A 308 -14.68 5.90 -15.02
N GLN A 309 -15.70 6.55 -14.47
CA GLN A 309 -17.10 6.10 -14.55
C GLN A 309 -17.80 6.61 -15.81
N ASP A 310 -17.49 7.85 -16.21
CA ASP A 310 -18.10 8.52 -17.35
C ASP A 310 -17.10 8.60 -18.52
N LEU A 311 -17.35 7.79 -19.56
CA LEU A 311 -16.54 7.76 -20.77
C LEU A 311 -16.64 9.04 -21.61
N SER A 312 -17.55 9.96 -21.31
CA SER A 312 -17.57 11.28 -21.94
C SER A 312 -16.56 12.25 -21.32
N ILE A 313 -16.01 11.93 -20.15
CA ILE A 313 -15.10 12.80 -19.41
C ILE A 313 -13.69 12.22 -19.45
N ALA A 314 -12.75 12.97 -20.05
CA ALA A 314 -11.32 12.70 -19.91
C ALA A 314 -10.70 13.70 -18.94
N HIS A 315 -9.95 13.19 -17.96
CA HIS A 315 -9.16 14.03 -17.05
C HIS A 315 -7.73 14.14 -17.58
N ILE A 316 -7.27 15.37 -17.86
CA ILE A 316 -5.90 15.64 -18.32
C ILE A 316 -5.12 16.37 -17.23
N CYS A 317 -3.93 15.86 -16.91
CA CYS A 317 -2.93 16.53 -16.07
C CYS A 317 -1.59 16.57 -16.78
N TYR A 318 -0.73 17.50 -16.42
CA TYR A 318 0.60 17.62 -17.00
C TYR A 318 1.58 18.21 -16.01
N ASP A 319 2.86 17.86 -16.14
CA ASP A 319 3.92 18.42 -15.33
C ASP A 319 5.30 18.28 -15.99
N TRP A 320 6.27 19.05 -15.50
CA TRP A 320 7.67 18.93 -15.85
C TRP A 320 8.37 17.96 -14.92
N ALA A 321 9.06 16.97 -15.50
CA ALA A 321 10.00 16.20 -14.72
C ALA A 321 11.28 17.02 -14.43
N GLN A 322 12.03 16.53 -13.45
CA GLN A 322 13.44 16.88 -13.31
C GLN A 322 14.19 16.42 -14.56
N ASN A 323 15.12 17.24 -15.06
CA ASN A 323 15.93 16.87 -16.21
C ASN A 323 16.78 15.64 -15.91
N VAL A 324 17.01 14.85 -16.96
CA VAL A 324 17.99 13.76 -16.99
C VAL A 324 19.14 14.19 -17.88
N SER A 325 20.28 13.51 -17.82
CA SER A 325 21.45 13.90 -18.61
C SER A 325 22.02 12.74 -19.42
N ILE A 326 22.64 13.05 -20.56
CA ILE A 326 23.39 12.08 -21.36
C ILE A 326 24.84 12.56 -21.56
N PRO A 327 25.82 11.63 -21.60
CA PRO A 327 25.67 10.22 -21.31
C PRO A 327 25.50 9.96 -19.80
N TYR A 328 24.85 8.86 -19.46
CA TYR A 328 24.64 8.37 -18.11
C TYR A 328 25.01 6.88 -18.01
N SER A 329 25.65 6.50 -16.91
CA SER A 329 25.98 5.12 -16.60
C SER A 329 25.63 4.83 -15.14
N PRO A 330 24.95 3.71 -14.82
CA PRO A 330 24.66 3.32 -13.44
C PRO A 330 25.91 3.10 -12.60
N GLN A 331 27.03 2.74 -13.25
CA GLN A 331 28.33 2.47 -12.64
C GLN A 331 29.26 3.70 -12.73
N GLN A 332 28.69 4.90 -12.67
CA GLN A 332 29.38 6.17 -12.94
C GLN A 332 30.81 6.22 -12.34
N VAL A 333 31.81 6.22 -13.22
CA VAL A 333 33.23 6.40 -12.87
C VAL A 333 33.48 7.88 -12.57
N GLY A 334 34.15 8.16 -11.45
CA GLY A 334 34.13 9.48 -10.77
C GLY A 334 34.54 10.73 -11.58
N SER A 335 35.07 10.61 -12.80
CA SER A 335 35.47 11.76 -13.62
C SER A 335 34.30 12.48 -14.31
N ILE A 336 33.16 11.81 -14.56
CA ILE A 336 31.97 12.43 -15.15
C ILE A 336 31.10 13.14 -14.11
N PHE A 337 31.20 12.75 -12.84
CA PHE A 337 30.46 13.35 -11.72
C PHE A 337 30.72 14.86 -11.57
N PHE A 338 31.93 15.31 -11.93
CA PHE A 338 32.33 16.73 -11.86
C PHE A 338 32.08 17.50 -13.17
N LYS A 339 31.40 16.91 -14.15
CA LYS A 339 31.16 17.51 -15.46
C LYS A 339 29.67 17.75 -15.69
N THR A 340 29.35 18.79 -16.44
CA THR A 340 27.98 19.12 -16.83
C THR A 340 27.63 18.39 -18.12
N ALA A 341 27.03 17.22 -18.00
CA ALA A 341 26.51 16.42 -19.12
C ALA A 341 25.41 17.19 -19.90
N TYR A 342 25.02 16.65 -21.06
CA TYR A 342 23.99 17.26 -21.91
C TYR A 342 22.61 17.02 -21.31
N ALA A 343 21.83 18.08 -21.10
CA ALA A 343 20.56 18.00 -20.40
C ALA A 343 19.40 17.63 -21.34
N ILE A 344 18.60 16.67 -20.90
CA ILE A 344 17.34 16.26 -21.52
C ILE A 344 16.21 16.60 -20.57
N HIS A 345 15.26 17.36 -21.06
CA HIS A 345 14.08 17.81 -20.35
C HIS A 345 12.90 16.92 -20.72
N LEU A 346 12.10 16.55 -19.71
CA LEU A 346 10.92 15.72 -19.89
C LEU A 346 9.69 16.49 -19.45
N PHE A 347 8.69 16.57 -20.32
CA PHE A 347 7.38 17.11 -20.01
C PHE A 347 6.32 16.06 -20.29
N GLY A 348 5.50 15.74 -19.30
CA GLY A 348 4.49 14.69 -19.39
C GLY A 348 3.10 15.28 -19.40
N VAL A 349 2.23 14.79 -20.29
CA VAL A 349 0.80 15.06 -20.31
C VAL A 349 0.06 13.73 -20.21
N CYS A 350 -0.61 13.50 -19.09
CA CYS A 350 -1.38 12.29 -18.83
C CYS A 350 -2.88 12.50 -18.94
N LYS A 351 -3.53 11.64 -19.72
CA LYS A 351 -4.96 11.46 -19.86
C LYS A 351 -5.43 10.25 -19.06
N THR A 352 -6.44 10.44 -18.21
CA THR A 352 -7.12 9.38 -17.46
C THR A 352 -8.55 9.26 -17.94
N GLU A 353 -8.91 8.10 -18.49
CA GLU A 353 -10.22 7.82 -19.08
C GLU A 353 -10.56 6.33 -18.91
N GLY A 354 -11.78 6.01 -18.49
CA GLY A 354 -12.27 4.62 -18.45
C GLY A 354 -11.47 3.68 -17.53
N GLY A 355 -10.74 4.23 -16.56
CA GLY A 355 -9.84 3.46 -15.68
C GLY A 355 -8.42 3.28 -16.23
N GLU A 356 -8.14 3.75 -17.44
CA GLU A 356 -6.83 3.67 -18.07
C GLU A 356 -6.11 5.03 -18.05
N ASN A 357 -4.78 4.97 -17.94
CA ASN A 357 -3.93 6.15 -17.94
C ASN A 357 -2.97 6.07 -19.12
N ARG A 358 -2.96 7.12 -19.95
CA ARG A 358 -2.06 7.28 -21.08
C ARG A 358 -1.31 8.59 -20.93
N GLN A 359 0.02 8.52 -20.88
CA GLN A 359 0.91 9.66 -20.76
C GLN A 359 1.78 9.82 -22.00
N ILE A 360 1.65 10.98 -22.63
CA ILE A 360 2.58 11.47 -23.65
C ILE A 360 3.73 12.18 -22.93
N ASN A 361 4.96 11.80 -23.24
CA ASN A 361 6.16 12.42 -22.72
C ASN A 361 6.94 13.08 -23.87
N PHE A 362 7.06 14.39 -23.81
CA PHE A 362 7.92 15.17 -24.71
C PHE A 362 9.36 15.06 -24.21
N VAL A 363 10.24 14.55 -25.06
CA VAL A 363 11.68 14.49 -24.83
C VAL A 363 12.30 15.69 -25.52
N ILE A 364 12.87 16.61 -24.74
CA ILE A 364 13.32 17.92 -25.24
C ILE A 364 14.79 18.10 -24.90
N THR A 365 15.61 18.34 -25.90
CA THR A 365 17.04 18.60 -25.69
C THR A 365 17.33 20.04 -25.24
N GLU A 366 18.53 20.30 -24.70
CA GLU A 366 18.89 21.66 -24.23
C GLU A 366 18.96 22.72 -25.36
N ASP A 367 19.10 22.31 -26.63
CA ASP A 367 19.05 23.14 -27.86
C ASP A 367 17.66 23.31 -28.47
N GLU A 368 16.67 22.51 -28.09
CA GLU A 368 15.32 22.57 -28.69
C GLU A 368 14.45 23.69 -28.09
N PHE A 369 14.93 24.40 -27.06
CA PHE A 369 14.18 25.50 -26.47
C PHE A 369 14.18 26.76 -27.35
N PRO A 370 13.01 27.42 -27.55
CA PRO A 370 12.94 28.69 -28.25
C PRO A 370 13.74 29.79 -27.55
N LYS A 371 14.30 30.73 -28.31
CA LYS A 371 15.10 31.85 -27.78
C LYS A 371 14.33 32.62 -26.72
N SER A 372 14.92 32.79 -25.53
CA SER A 372 14.34 33.44 -24.34
C SER A 372 13.15 32.72 -23.68
N VAL A 373 12.76 31.53 -24.16
CA VAL A 373 11.64 30.75 -23.62
C VAL A 373 12.16 29.39 -23.12
N SER A 374 12.37 29.28 -21.81
CA SER A 374 12.78 28.03 -21.16
C SER A 374 11.56 27.12 -20.92
N LYS A 375 11.44 26.52 -19.71
CA LYS A 375 10.20 25.88 -19.21
C LYS A 375 9.08 26.92 -18.93
N GLY A 376 8.90 27.88 -19.84
CA GLY A 376 7.93 28.95 -19.72
C GLY A 376 6.50 28.49 -20.03
N ALA A 377 5.54 29.38 -19.76
CA ALA A 377 4.12 29.12 -19.99
C ALA A 377 3.84 28.77 -21.47
N ASN A 378 4.46 29.48 -22.41
CA ASN A 378 4.24 29.26 -23.85
C ASN A 378 4.69 27.88 -24.33
N THR A 379 5.89 27.46 -23.94
CA THR A 379 6.40 26.12 -24.27
C THR A 379 5.50 25.03 -23.68
N THR A 380 5.07 25.23 -22.43
CA THR A 380 4.18 24.30 -21.71
C THR A 380 2.82 24.21 -22.41
N LEU A 381 2.18 25.34 -22.73
CA LEU A 381 0.88 25.38 -23.40
C LEU A 381 0.94 24.75 -24.79
N ASN A 382 2.01 24.96 -25.55
CA ASN A 382 2.17 24.34 -26.86
C ASN A 382 2.20 22.81 -26.78
N MET A 383 2.98 22.25 -25.83
CA MET A 383 3.04 20.80 -25.63
C MET A 383 1.72 20.22 -25.14
N VAL A 384 1.03 20.91 -24.22
CA VAL A 384 -0.31 20.51 -23.76
C VAL A 384 -1.29 20.51 -24.94
N TYR A 385 -1.26 21.54 -25.78
CA TYR A 385 -2.11 21.65 -26.95
C TYR A 385 -1.85 20.51 -27.95
N GLN A 386 -0.59 20.21 -28.23
CA GLN A 386 -0.22 19.08 -29.11
C GLN A 386 -0.65 17.73 -28.54
N ALA A 387 -0.48 17.51 -27.24
CA ALA A 387 -0.95 16.30 -26.58
C ALA A 387 -2.48 16.16 -26.67
N ILE A 388 -3.21 17.26 -26.45
CA ILE A 388 -4.68 17.27 -26.61
C ILE A 388 -5.08 16.96 -28.05
N LYS A 389 -4.43 17.54 -29.07
CA LYS A 389 -4.67 17.17 -30.48
C LYS A 389 -4.47 15.67 -30.71
N THR A 390 -3.42 15.09 -30.13
CA THR A 390 -3.16 13.65 -30.25
C THR A 390 -4.25 12.82 -29.58
N PHE A 391 -4.76 13.25 -28.42
CA PHE A 391 -5.89 12.61 -27.75
C PHE A 391 -7.23 12.82 -28.46
N ASP A 392 -7.42 13.93 -29.17
CA ASP A 392 -8.66 14.28 -29.89
C ASP A 392 -8.86 13.46 -31.17
N LYS A 393 -7.77 12.93 -31.76
CA LYS A 393 -7.86 11.93 -32.84
C LYS A 393 -8.69 10.70 -32.47
N ASP A 394 -8.90 10.46 -31.17
CA ASP A 394 -9.76 9.40 -30.64
C ASP A 394 -11.28 9.74 -30.70
N GLY A 395 -11.65 10.96 -31.10
CA GLY A 395 -13.01 11.31 -31.56
C GLY A 395 -14.04 11.74 -30.52
N LYS A 396 -13.66 12.29 -29.35
CA LYS A 396 -14.60 12.67 -28.27
C LYS A 396 -14.71 14.18 -28.05
N LYS A 397 -15.95 14.64 -27.79
CA LYS A 397 -16.34 16.07 -27.86
C LYS A 397 -16.31 16.83 -26.53
N ASP A 398 -16.22 16.15 -25.37
CA ASP A 398 -16.30 16.79 -24.05
C ASP A 398 -15.00 16.56 -23.25
N LEU A 399 -14.10 17.55 -23.29
CA LEU A 399 -12.80 17.47 -22.61
C LEU A 399 -12.81 18.34 -21.34
N HIS A 400 -12.70 17.72 -20.16
CA HIS A 400 -12.54 18.43 -18.90
C HIS A 400 -11.07 18.45 -18.46
N ILE A 401 -10.38 19.54 -18.78
CA ILE A 401 -8.98 19.76 -18.40
C ILE A 401 -8.94 20.25 -16.94
N THR A 402 -8.23 19.52 -16.07
CA THR A 402 -8.05 19.90 -14.66
C THR A 402 -6.57 19.87 -14.30
N CYS A 403 -6.01 21.03 -13.97
CA CYS A 403 -4.59 21.20 -13.69
C CYS A 403 -4.39 21.28 -12.18
N HIS A 404 -3.40 20.57 -11.65
CA HIS A 404 -3.11 20.55 -10.23
C HIS A 404 -1.56 20.42 -10.06
N THR A 405 -0.98 20.31 -8.84
CA THR A 405 0.52 20.28 -8.61
C THR A 405 1.21 18.97 -8.11
N LYS A 406 0.52 17.85 -7.86
CA LYS A 406 1.06 16.48 -7.67
C LYS A 406 0.18 15.37 -8.29
N PHE A 407 0.55 14.80 -9.45
CA PHE A 407 -0.32 13.90 -10.25
C PHE A 407 0.27 12.53 -10.53
N ILE A 408 -0.57 11.71 -11.15
CA ILE A 408 -0.23 10.49 -11.85
C ILE A 408 1.01 10.63 -12.76
N CYS A 409 1.30 11.83 -13.28
CA CYS A 409 2.53 12.13 -14.02
C CYS A 409 3.80 11.81 -13.23
N ASP A 410 3.81 12.08 -11.91
CA ASP A 410 4.95 11.74 -11.04
C ASP A 410 5.20 10.24 -10.98
N SER A 411 4.14 9.42 -11.04
CA SER A 411 4.27 7.97 -11.06
C SER A 411 4.95 7.53 -12.35
N PHE A 412 4.50 8.04 -13.50
CA PHE A 412 5.11 7.76 -14.80
C PHE A 412 6.55 8.25 -14.88
N PHE A 413 6.85 9.46 -14.41
CA PHE A 413 8.23 9.95 -14.29
C PHE A 413 9.07 9.08 -13.34
N GLY A 414 8.48 8.58 -12.27
CA GLY A 414 9.12 7.63 -11.35
C GLY A 414 9.53 6.33 -12.05
N HIS A 415 8.67 5.78 -12.91
CA HIS A 415 8.98 4.63 -13.73
C HIS A 415 10.12 4.92 -14.73
N ILE A 416 10.05 6.05 -15.45
CA ILE A 416 11.10 6.50 -16.38
C ILE A 416 12.43 6.62 -15.65
N LYS A 417 12.47 7.32 -14.51
CA LYS A 417 13.69 7.49 -13.69
C LYS A 417 14.24 6.16 -13.19
N LYS A 418 13.37 5.21 -12.81
CA LYS A 418 13.80 3.89 -12.36
C LYS A 418 14.48 3.11 -13.49
N THR A 419 13.91 3.13 -14.69
CA THR A 419 14.50 2.48 -15.87
C THR A 419 15.80 3.15 -16.28
N TYR A 420 15.81 4.49 -16.39
CA TYR A 420 16.99 5.31 -16.67
C TYR A 420 18.16 4.99 -15.74
N ARG A 421 17.90 4.91 -14.42
CA ARG A 421 18.96 4.64 -13.43
C ARG A 421 19.61 3.26 -13.54
N ASN A 422 18.96 2.31 -14.20
CA ASN A 422 19.41 0.93 -14.31
C ASN A 422 20.05 0.60 -15.68
N GLN A 423 20.09 1.56 -16.60
CA GLN A 423 20.59 1.37 -17.97
C GLN A 423 21.70 2.37 -18.28
N LYS A 424 22.60 2.00 -19.19
CA LYS A 424 23.51 2.96 -19.80
C LYS A 424 22.75 3.73 -20.87
N VAL A 425 22.94 5.04 -20.91
CA VAL A 425 22.23 5.95 -21.81
C VAL A 425 23.26 6.88 -22.45
N ASN A 426 23.34 6.86 -23.77
CA ASN A 426 24.33 7.59 -24.54
C ASN A 426 23.69 8.64 -25.45
N THR A 427 22.49 8.37 -25.97
CA THR A 427 21.82 9.19 -26.99
C THR A 427 20.43 9.67 -26.52
N VAL A 428 19.82 10.55 -27.32
CA VAL A 428 18.42 10.97 -27.13
C VAL A 428 17.47 9.81 -27.45
N ASP A 429 17.79 9.00 -28.46
CA ASP A 429 17.02 7.80 -28.82
C ASP A 429 16.96 6.80 -27.65
N ASP A 430 18.07 6.63 -26.92
CA ASP A 430 18.09 5.78 -25.71
C ASP A 430 17.08 6.29 -24.66
N ILE A 431 16.92 7.61 -24.53
CA ILE A 431 15.93 8.21 -23.62
C ILE A 431 14.51 7.95 -24.12
N GLU A 432 14.25 8.08 -25.42
CA GLU A 432 12.95 7.77 -26.01
C GLU A 432 12.56 6.30 -25.80
N ASP A 433 13.52 5.38 -26.02
CA ASP A 433 13.35 3.97 -25.74
C ASP A 433 13.05 3.71 -24.26
N ILE A 434 13.74 4.39 -23.36
CA ILE A 434 13.45 4.31 -21.91
C ILE A 434 12.04 4.77 -21.61
N VAL A 435 11.60 5.88 -22.20
CA VAL A 435 10.24 6.41 -22.02
C VAL A 435 9.21 5.39 -22.47
N ASN A 436 9.32 4.91 -23.71
CA ASN A 436 8.40 3.94 -24.32
C ASN A 436 8.35 2.61 -23.55
N ASN A 437 9.49 2.14 -23.02
CA ASN A 437 9.57 0.85 -22.34
C ASN A 437 9.35 0.92 -20.81
N SER A 438 9.24 2.12 -20.23
CA SER A 438 9.12 2.29 -18.76
C SER A 438 7.76 1.87 -18.19
N SER A 439 6.69 1.98 -18.99
CA SER A 439 5.32 1.61 -18.60
C SER A 439 4.45 1.45 -19.83
N LYS A 440 3.44 0.55 -19.77
CA LYS A 440 2.49 0.34 -20.89
C LYS A 440 1.71 1.59 -21.29
N GLY A 441 1.56 2.55 -20.38
CA GLY A 441 0.84 3.81 -20.63
C GLY A 441 1.75 4.97 -21.05
N ASN A 442 3.06 4.78 -21.16
CA ASN A 442 3.99 5.84 -21.58
C ASN A 442 4.22 5.80 -23.08
N GLU A 443 4.15 6.96 -23.71
CA GLU A 443 4.48 7.19 -25.12
C GLU A 443 5.48 8.34 -25.20
N GLY A 444 6.63 8.09 -25.80
CA GLY A 444 7.67 9.07 -26.09
C GLY A 444 7.39 9.78 -27.40
N LEU A 445 7.59 11.09 -27.40
CA LEU A 445 7.56 11.92 -28.59
C LEU A 445 8.87 12.71 -28.66
N SER A 446 9.76 12.25 -29.54
CA SER A 446 10.98 12.95 -29.96
C SER A 446 10.70 13.73 -31.24
N ASN A 447 11.30 14.91 -31.37
CA ASN A 447 10.97 15.94 -32.36
C ASN A 447 9.60 16.57 -32.12
N LEU A 448 9.61 17.65 -31.35
CA LEU A 448 8.60 18.70 -31.55
C LEU A 448 8.66 19.08 -33.03
N SER A 449 7.53 19.02 -33.74
CA SER A 449 7.50 19.47 -35.15
C SER A 449 8.07 20.89 -35.25
N GLU A 450 8.46 21.31 -36.46
CA GLU A 450 8.99 22.66 -36.82
C GLU A 450 8.07 23.85 -36.41
N ASP A 451 7.06 23.60 -35.59
CA ASP A 451 6.03 24.48 -35.06
C ASP A 451 6.16 24.74 -33.55
N LEU A 452 7.35 24.56 -32.97
CA LEU A 452 7.66 25.04 -31.62
C LEU A 452 7.37 26.54 -31.50
N GLY A 453 6.35 26.91 -30.72
CA GLY A 453 5.92 28.30 -30.50
C GLY A 453 4.72 28.75 -31.36
N LYS A 454 4.16 27.87 -32.19
CA LYS A 454 2.97 28.16 -33.01
C LYS A 454 1.72 27.48 -32.42
N VAL A 455 0.79 28.26 -31.88
CA VAL A 455 -0.50 27.73 -31.41
C VAL A 455 -1.51 27.84 -32.54
N TYR A 456 -1.97 26.72 -33.07
CA TYR A 456 -3.00 26.71 -34.11
C TYR A 456 -4.38 26.71 -33.46
N CYS A 457 -5.32 27.50 -33.95
CA CYS A 457 -6.73 27.42 -33.56
C CYS A 457 -7.59 27.38 -34.81
N SER A 458 -8.68 26.62 -34.77
CA SER A 458 -9.69 26.64 -35.82
C SER A 458 -11.04 26.89 -35.18
N LYS A 459 -11.84 27.76 -35.80
CA LYS A 459 -13.18 28.09 -35.34
C LYS A 459 -14.15 26.90 -35.44
N ASN A 460 -13.85 25.96 -36.34
CA ASN A 460 -14.63 24.73 -36.58
C ASN A 460 -13.68 23.51 -36.65
N SER A 461 -14.11 22.34 -36.17
CA SER A 461 -13.36 21.09 -36.33
C SER A 461 -13.08 20.80 -37.82
N GLY A 462 -11.82 20.56 -38.19
CA GLY A 462 -11.39 20.36 -39.59
C GLY A 462 -11.36 21.62 -40.48
N GLY A 463 -11.56 22.81 -39.90
CA GLY A 463 -11.48 24.09 -40.61
C GLY A 463 -10.05 24.60 -40.84
N VAL A 464 -9.94 25.74 -41.54
CA VAL A 464 -8.65 26.42 -41.81
C VAL A 464 -7.99 26.82 -40.48
N GLU A 465 -6.80 26.27 -40.22
CA GLU A 465 -6.03 26.52 -38.99
C GLU A 465 -5.36 27.91 -39.01
N ILE A 466 -5.46 28.65 -37.90
CA ILE A 466 -4.89 29.99 -37.72
C ILE A 466 -3.83 29.93 -36.60
N CYS A 467 -2.60 30.38 -36.88
CA CYS A 467 -1.47 30.35 -35.94
C CYS A 467 -1.40 31.63 -35.07
N HIS A 468 -1.24 31.50 -33.75
CA HIS A 468 -1.18 32.59 -32.76
C HIS A 468 -0.01 32.47 -31.77
N LYS A 469 0.39 33.62 -31.19
CA LYS A 469 1.37 33.81 -30.10
C LYS A 469 0.62 34.19 -28.83
N LEU A 470 0.95 33.59 -27.68
CA LEU A 470 0.41 34.03 -26.39
C LEU A 470 1.49 34.85 -25.66
N LEU A 471 1.16 36.11 -25.38
CA LEU A 471 2.12 37.14 -24.96
C LEU A 471 2.51 37.04 -23.47
N ARG A 472 3.70 37.54 -23.19
CA ARG A 472 4.01 38.32 -21.98
C ARG A 472 4.01 39.77 -22.44
N ASP A 473 2.97 40.51 -22.11
CA ASP A 473 3.00 41.93 -21.73
C ASP A 473 1.56 42.42 -21.54
N ASP A 474 1.34 43.06 -20.39
CA ASP A 474 0.04 43.59 -19.98
C ASP A 474 -0.29 44.88 -20.76
N ASN A 475 -1.53 44.91 -21.25
CA ASN A 475 -2.26 46.01 -21.88
C ASN A 475 -2.27 46.04 -23.42
N ASN A 476 -3.51 46.01 -23.93
CA ASN A 476 -3.95 46.20 -25.33
C ASN A 476 -3.80 44.98 -26.26
N PHE A 477 -4.67 43.99 -26.05
CA PHE A 477 -4.95 42.95 -27.04
C PHE A 477 -5.73 43.55 -28.22
N ASN A 478 -5.03 43.94 -29.30
CA ASN A 478 -5.65 44.26 -30.57
C ASN A 478 -5.90 42.96 -31.34
N ILE A 479 -7.17 42.54 -31.42
CA ILE A 479 -7.66 41.30 -32.06
C ILE A 479 -7.20 41.15 -33.53
N ASN A 480 -6.74 42.23 -34.17
CA ASN A 480 -6.44 42.26 -35.60
C ASN A 480 -4.94 42.27 -35.94
N GLU A 481 -4.03 42.19 -34.98
CA GLU A 481 -2.58 42.25 -35.24
C GLU A 481 -1.93 40.85 -35.23
N LYS A 482 -1.15 40.55 -36.28
CA LYS A 482 -0.49 39.25 -36.49
C LYS A 482 0.82 39.21 -35.69
N LEU A 483 1.07 38.11 -34.99
CA LEU A 483 2.19 37.97 -34.04
C LEU A 483 3.39 37.22 -34.63
N ASP A 484 4.61 37.66 -34.29
CA ASP A 484 5.88 37.19 -34.88
C ASP A 484 6.36 35.79 -34.43
N ILE A 485 7.00 35.08 -35.37
CA ILE A 485 7.69 33.78 -35.23
C ILE A 485 8.93 33.92 -34.32
N LEU A 486 9.18 32.93 -33.45
CA LEU A 486 10.35 32.88 -32.58
C LEU A 486 11.44 31.95 -33.16
N ASP A 487 12.66 32.47 -33.29
CA ASP A 487 13.83 31.67 -33.69
C ASP A 487 14.25 30.68 -32.57
N VAL A 488 14.71 29.48 -32.97
CA VAL A 488 15.30 28.46 -32.06
C VAL A 488 16.68 28.91 -31.59
N MET A 489 17.02 28.67 -30.32
CA MET A 489 18.33 29.04 -29.78
C MET A 489 19.33 27.91 -30.00
N HIS A 490 20.24 28.07 -30.95
CA HIS A 490 21.37 27.16 -31.10
C HIS A 490 22.26 27.19 -29.85
N ILE A 491 22.74 26.01 -29.41
CA ILE A 491 23.76 25.89 -28.35
C ILE A 491 24.96 26.79 -28.69
N SER A 492 25.48 27.48 -27.68
CA SER A 492 26.65 28.34 -27.86
C SER A 492 27.86 27.52 -28.32
N GLU A 493 28.70 28.10 -29.19
CA GLU A 493 29.90 27.42 -29.68
C GLU A 493 30.83 26.97 -28.54
N GLU A 494 30.85 27.72 -27.43
CA GLU A 494 31.56 27.35 -26.20
C GLU A 494 31.00 26.06 -25.57
N ARG A 495 29.67 25.93 -25.49
CA ARG A 495 28.99 24.75 -24.95
C ARG A 495 29.14 23.56 -25.89
N LYS A 496 29.04 23.73 -27.22
CA LYS A 496 29.34 22.67 -28.19
C LYS A 496 30.77 22.14 -28.03
N LYS A 497 31.75 23.06 -27.97
CA LYS A 497 33.16 22.73 -27.76
C LYS A 497 33.38 22.00 -26.43
N TYR A 498 32.71 22.42 -25.35
CA TYR A 498 32.74 21.73 -24.07
C TYR A 498 32.20 20.30 -24.17
N LEU A 499 31.01 20.12 -24.76
CA LEU A 499 30.38 18.80 -24.93
C LEU A 499 31.29 17.88 -25.73
N TYR A 500 31.85 18.37 -26.83
CA TYR A 500 32.79 17.64 -27.68
C TYR A 500 34.08 17.27 -26.93
N GLN A 501 34.71 18.21 -26.21
CA GLN A 501 36.01 17.96 -25.58
C GLN A 501 35.92 17.20 -24.25
N LYS A 502 34.87 17.41 -23.46
CA LYS A 502 34.80 16.94 -22.07
C LYS A 502 33.82 15.80 -21.86
N ILE A 503 32.73 15.76 -22.63
CA ILE A 503 31.63 14.82 -22.43
C ILE A 503 31.69 13.65 -23.43
N ARG A 504 31.95 13.94 -24.71
CA ARG A 504 31.96 12.96 -25.81
C ARG A 504 32.85 11.73 -25.59
N GLN A 505 34.00 11.91 -24.94
CA GLN A 505 34.90 10.80 -24.60
C GLN A 505 34.26 9.72 -23.72
N ASN A 506 33.15 10.04 -23.04
CA ASN A 506 32.42 9.12 -22.16
C ASN A 506 31.17 8.53 -22.85
N ILE A 507 30.95 8.82 -24.14
CA ILE A 507 29.89 8.21 -24.94
C ILE A 507 30.43 6.88 -25.48
N GLU A 508 29.78 5.78 -25.11
CA GLU A 508 30.11 4.41 -25.52
C GLU A 508 29.37 4.00 -26.83
N ASP A 509 28.99 4.98 -27.67
CA ASP A 509 28.38 4.74 -28.98
C ASP A 509 29.47 4.49 -30.05
N PRO A 510 29.43 3.36 -30.78
CA PRO A 510 30.33 3.08 -31.90
C PRO A 510 30.29 4.13 -33.02
N TYR A 511 29.16 4.83 -33.18
CA TYR A 511 28.92 5.84 -34.22
C TYR A 511 29.03 7.27 -33.71
N LYS A 512 29.54 7.48 -32.49
CA LYS A 512 29.71 8.83 -31.93
C LYS A 512 30.42 9.77 -32.89
N ASP A 513 31.37 9.27 -33.70
CA ASP A 513 32.16 9.99 -34.70
C ASP A 513 31.46 10.34 -36.02
N VAL A 514 30.22 9.88 -36.20
CA VAL A 514 29.42 10.12 -37.41
C VAL A 514 28.40 11.24 -37.22
N TYR A 515 27.89 11.44 -36.00
CA TYR A 515 26.90 12.48 -35.71
C TYR A 515 27.54 13.65 -34.94
N TYR A 516 27.36 14.86 -35.45
CA TYR A 516 27.78 16.09 -34.78
C TYR A 516 26.98 16.25 -33.48
N LEU A 517 27.69 16.39 -32.37
CA LEU A 517 27.23 17.19 -31.22
C LEU A 517 27.48 18.67 -31.53
#